data_AF-A0AAP0RG85-F1
#
_entry.id   AF-A0AAP0RG85-F1
#
_cell.length_a   1.000
_cell.length_b   1.000
_cell.length_c   1.000
_cell.angle_alpha   90.00
_cell.angle_beta   90.00
_cell.angle_gamma   90.00
#
_symmetry.space_group_name_H-M   'P 1'
#
loop_
_entity.id
_entity.type
_entity.pdbx_description
1 polymer ?
#
loop_
_entity_poly.entity_id
_entity_poly.type
_entity_poly.pdbx_seq_one_letter_code
_entity_poly.pdbx_strand_id
1 'polypeptide(L)'
;MDPNGSEESDSLDWNTEDELEIQETSVSASRIPGQEVNRGSGETSSSSGSSNSKVISHFVGMGFPQIMVVKAIEENGEDNIEAILETLLTYSALENSPREPPPASTDPCSFDSASNSLDDVSDVDSSPGNEGNKDHLSEKDKMLSLLVDMGYLADEALMAIDTCGLDSPIAELTDFMCAAQMAKEADAHFREFSHEDDGDAHLRELFPEDVTSYSHARPRNDYFPRDKKRKLNKDERQKSRRHIRSEKKQTDEDEDMLNLPNPMVGFGLPNEPWPMVHRTLPEDATGPPYFYYENVALTPKGVWSKISRFLYDVEPEFVDSKFFCAAARKRGYIHNLPIHNRCPLLPIPPLTIQKALPSSKKWWPSWDSRTQFNCLLTCIGSAKLTDRIRKALEKWDDEPPPNVQKYVLEECRRWNLVWVGRNKVAPLEPDEMEMLLGYPTDHTRGISRTDRYKALGNSFQVDTVAYHLSVLKDLFPSGINVLSLFSGIGGAEVALHRLGIPLKNVVSVEISETNRNILHSWWEQTNQQGSLVEMADVQQVTAQRVEQWLSSFGGFDLVIGGSPCNNLAGGNRVSRDGLEGKQSSLFFEYIRILDLVRSMMRRYR
;
A
#
# COMPACT_ATOMS: atom_id res chain seq x y z
N MET A 1 49.92 30.35 -6.22
CA MET A 1 48.83 31.16 -6.78
C MET A 1 47.64 30.25 -6.87
N ASP A 2 46.73 30.39 -5.91
CA ASP A 2 45.41 29.74 -5.90
C ASP A 2 44.56 30.22 -7.08
N PRO A 3 43.46 29.50 -7.37
CA PRO A 3 42.19 30.10 -6.96
C PRO A 3 41.21 29.09 -6.32
N ASN A 4 40.77 29.47 -5.12
CA ASN A 4 39.55 28.99 -4.47
C ASN A 4 38.31 29.47 -5.22
N GLY A 5 37.37 28.57 -5.49
CA GLY A 5 35.99 28.89 -5.83
C GLY A 5 35.08 28.06 -4.92
N SER A 6 34.61 28.70 -3.85
CA SER A 6 33.61 28.19 -2.92
C SER A 6 32.23 28.35 -3.54
N GLU A 7 31.54 27.25 -3.82
CA GLU A 7 30.08 27.25 -4.07
C GLU A 7 29.39 26.63 -2.84
N GLU A 8 28.72 27.49 -2.09
CA GLU A 8 27.77 27.13 -1.04
C GLU A 8 26.57 26.44 -1.70
N SER A 9 26.33 25.17 -1.36
CA SER A 9 25.11 24.46 -1.76
C SER A 9 24.09 24.58 -0.63
N ASP A 10 23.08 25.42 -0.84
CA ASP A 10 21.89 25.53 0.00
C ASP A 10 21.20 24.17 0.15
N SER A 11 21.21 23.66 1.37
CA SER A 11 20.44 22.49 1.81
C SER A 11 18.99 22.89 2.01
N LEU A 12 18.16 22.71 0.98
CA LEU A 12 16.70 22.86 1.09
C LEU A 12 16.04 21.50 1.28
N ASP A 13 15.57 21.32 2.51
CA ASP A 13 14.73 20.24 3.03
C ASP A 13 13.36 20.24 2.34
N TRP A 14 12.94 19.09 1.81
CA TRP A 14 11.62 18.87 1.25
C TRP A 14 11.06 17.53 1.73
N ASN A 15 10.58 17.54 2.98
CA ASN A 15 9.58 16.61 3.48
C ASN A 15 8.18 17.13 3.10
N THR A 16 7.47 16.47 2.17
CA THR A 16 6.00 16.41 2.24
C THR A 16 5.47 15.18 1.49
N GLU A 17 4.67 14.44 2.24
CA GLU A 17 3.75 13.31 1.97
C GLU A 17 2.71 13.69 0.88
N ASP A 18 1.95 12.86 0.17
CA ASP A 18 1.35 11.53 0.39
C ASP A 18 1.01 10.89 -0.99
N GLU A 19 1.01 9.55 -1.04
CA GLU A 19 0.58 8.74 -2.19
C GLU A 19 -0.84 8.18 -1.95
N LEU A 20 -1.74 8.35 -2.91
CA LEU A 20 -3.08 7.73 -2.94
C LEU A 20 -3.34 7.12 -4.31
N GLU A 21 -3.81 5.86 -4.33
CA GLU A 21 -4.30 5.14 -5.51
C GLU A 21 -5.68 4.52 -5.28
N ILE A 22 -6.48 4.53 -6.35
CA ILE A 22 -7.80 3.89 -6.45
C ILE A 22 -7.80 2.94 -7.66
N GLN A 23 -8.55 1.86 -7.48
CA GLN A 23 -8.72 0.66 -8.30
C GLN A 23 -9.37 0.90 -9.69
N GLU A 24 -9.00 0.06 -10.66
CA GLU A 24 -9.64 -0.05 -11.98
C GLU A 24 -10.65 -1.21 -12.05
N THR A 25 -11.79 -0.94 -12.69
CA THR A 25 -12.81 -1.88 -13.15
C THR A 25 -12.52 -2.37 -14.58
N SER A 26 -12.81 -3.64 -14.82
CA SER A 26 -12.60 -4.39 -16.06
C SER A 26 -13.63 -4.06 -17.15
N VAL A 27 -13.19 -3.89 -18.40
CA VAL A 27 -14.04 -3.96 -19.60
C VAL A 27 -13.41 -4.88 -20.65
N SER A 28 -14.27 -5.71 -21.21
CA SER A 28 -14.12 -6.80 -22.16
C SER A 28 -14.02 -6.36 -23.63
N ALA A 29 -13.44 -7.20 -24.50
CA ALA A 29 -13.89 -7.41 -25.90
C ALA A 29 -13.10 -8.50 -26.67
N SER A 30 -13.86 -9.48 -27.18
CA SER A 30 -13.95 -9.93 -28.59
C SER A 30 -12.93 -10.91 -29.26
N ARG A 31 -13.55 -12.03 -29.69
CA ARG A 31 -13.32 -13.07 -30.75
C ARG A 31 -12.41 -12.65 -31.93
N ILE A 32 -11.74 -13.53 -32.72
CA ILE A 32 -12.18 -14.69 -33.56
C ILE A 32 -10.92 -15.57 -34.00
N PRO A 33 -10.94 -16.53 -34.98
CA PRO A 33 -11.04 -18.02 -34.85
C PRO A 33 -9.84 -18.88 -35.33
N GLY A 34 -9.87 -20.18 -34.98
CA GLY A 34 -9.70 -21.30 -35.93
C GLY A 34 -8.43 -22.16 -35.83
N GLN A 35 -8.57 -23.46 -35.49
CA GLN A 35 -8.26 -24.62 -36.36
C GLN A 35 -8.40 -25.97 -35.62
N GLU A 36 -8.93 -26.97 -36.35
CA GLU A 36 -9.16 -28.38 -35.98
C GLU A 36 -7.88 -29.19 -35.81
N VAL A 37 -7.88 -30.25 -34.97
CA VAL A 37 -7.42 -31.63 -35.30
C VAL A 37 -8.04 -32.70 -34.36
N ASN A 38 -8.97 -33.49 -34.91
CA ASN A 38 -9.19 -34.96 -34.92
C ASN A 38 -8.73 -35.97 -33.82
N ARG A 39 -9.53 -37.07 -33.76
CA ARG A 39 -9.43 -38.40 -33.07
C ARG A 39 -10.00 -38.50 -31.64
N GLY A 40 -10.82 -39.46 -31.24
CA GLY A 40 -11.34 -40.68 -31.87
C GLY A 40 -11.53 -41.78 -30.80
N SER A 41 -12.77 -42.28 -30.66
CA SER A 41 -13.20 -43.61 -30.17
C SER A 41 -13.00 -44.03 -28.70
N GLY A 42 -14.08 -44.55 -28.08
CA GLY A 42 -14.02 -45.41 -26.90
C GLY A 42 -15.31 -45.50 -26.10
N GLU A 43 -16.12 -46.53 -26.39
CA GLU A 43 -17.35 -46.93 -25.70
C GLU A 43 -17.13 -47.27 -24.20
N THR A 44 -18.10 -47.00 -23.32
CA THR A 44 -18.84 -48.05 -22.56
C THR A 44 -19.78 -47.44 -21.51
N SER A 45 -20.98 -48.01 -21.50
CA SER A 45 -22.13 -47.74 -20.65
C SER A 45 -21.93 -48.27 -19.22
N SER A 46 -22.46 -47.58 -18.20
CA SER A 46 -23.48 -48.11 -17.25
C SER A 46 -23.56 -47.38 -15.89
N SER A 47 -24.79 -47.33 -15.38
CA SER A 47 -25.25 -46.95 -14.03
C SER A 47 -25.45 -45.46 -13.70
N SER A 48 -26.49 -44.92 -14.33
CA SER A 48 -27.37 -43.88 -13.81
C SER A 48 -27.82 -44.18 -12.36
N GLY A 49 -27.38 -43.33 -11.41
CA GLY A 49 -27.85 -43.39 -10.02
C GLY A 49 -27.00 -42.69 -8.95
N SER A 50 -25.79 -42.17 -9.27
CA SER A 50 -24.88 -41.59 -8.25
C SER A 50 -24.40 -40.14 -8.50
N SER A 51 -24.70 -39.53 -9.65
CA SER A 51 -24.10 -38.24 -10.02
C SER A 51 -24.84 -37.02 -9.45
N ASN A 52 -26.17 -37.09 -9.33
CA ASN A 52 -26.99 -35.97 -8.84
C ASN A 52 -26.57 -35.46 -7.45
N SER A 53 -26.25 -36.35 -6.50
CA SER A 53 -25.99 -35.90 -5.12
C SER A 53 -24.65 -35.18 -4.96
N LYS A 54 -23.69 -35.36 -5.88
CA LYS A 54 -22.40 -34.66 -5.84
C LYS A 54 -22.50 -33.22 -6.35
N VAL A 55 -23.25 -32.99 -7.43
CA VAL A 55 -23.48 -31.65 -7.97
C VAL A 55 -24.40 -30.85 -7.04
N ILE A 56 -25.43 -31.49 -6.50
CA ILE A 56 -26.31 -30.85 -5.50
C ILE A 56 -25.52 -30.46 -4.25
N SER A 57 -24.70 -31.35 -3.70
CA SER A 57 -23.91 -31.03 -2.49
C SER A 57 -22.85 -29.96 -2.74
N HIS A 58 -22.29 -29.87 -3.95
CA HIS A 58 -21.36 -28.80 -4.34
C HIS A 58 -22.01 -27.42 -4.25
N PHE A 59 -23.16 -27.20 -4.91
CA PHE A 59 -23.82 -25.89 -4.93
C PHE A 59 -24.54 -25.54 -3.63
N VAL A 60 -25.07 -26.53 -2.91
CA VAL A 60 -25.59 -26.30 -1.55
C VAL A 60 -24.45 -25.91 -0.61
N GLY A 61 -23.26 -26.50 -0.75
CA GLY A 61 -22.05 -26.11 -0.01
C GLY A 61 -21.56 -24.69 -0.34
N MET A 62 -21.89 -24.17 -1.51
CA MET A 62 -21.66 -22.77 -1.90
C MET A 62 -22.71 -21.79 -1.34
N GLY A 63 -23.73 -22.29 -0.65
CA GLY A 63 -24.75 -21.48 0.02
C GLY A 63 -26.07 -21.33 -0.73
N PHE A 64 -26.26 -21.99 -1.87
CA PHE A 64 -27.52 -21.94 -2.61
C PHE A 64 -28.59 -22.86 -2.01
N PRO A 65 -29.85 -22.39 -1.84
CA PRO A 65 -30.97 -23.23 -1.43
C PRO A 65 -31.14 -24.46 -2.32
N GLN A 66 -31.21 -25.64 -1.70
CA GLN A 66 -31.27 -26.93 -2.41
C GLN A 66 -32.40 -27.02 -3.44
N ILE A 67 -33.55 -26.36 -3.19
CA ILE A 67 -34.69 -26.31 -4.11
C ILE A 67 -34.32 -25.58 -5.41
N MET A 68 -33.56 -24.49 -5.34
CA MET A 68 -33.09 -23.76 -6.52
C MET A 68 -32.02 -24.54 -7.28
N VAL A 69 -31.15 -25.26 -6.56
CA VAL A 69 -30.11 -26.11 -7.16
C VAL A 69 -30.72 -27.26 -7.96
N VAL A 70 -31.73 -27.95 -7.42
CA VAL A 70 -32.41 -29.03 -8.15
C VAL A 70 -33.10 -28.48 -9.40
N LYS A 71 -33.77 -27.33 -9.31
CA LYS A 71 -34.43 -26.70 -10.46
C LYS A 71 -33.45 -26.26 -11.54
N ALA A 72 -32.32 -25.66 -11.16
CA ALA A 72 -31.28 -25.26 -12.10
C ALA A 72 -30.62 -26.46 -12.80
N ILE A 73 -30.50 -27.60 -12.11
CA ILE A 73 -30.02 -28.87 -12.68
C ILE A 73 -31.04 -29.46 -13.66
N GLU A 74 -32.34 -29.43 -13.34
CA GLU A 74 -33.40 -29.88 -14.25
C GLU A 74 -33.45 -29.05 -15.54
N GLU A 75 -33.17 -27.75 -15.47
CA GLU A 75 -33.18 -26.85 -16.65
C GLU A 75 -31.94 -26.97 -17.53
N ASN A 76 -30.76 -27.23 -16.96
CA ASN A 76 -29.48 -27.15 -17.69
C ASN A 76 -28.77 -28.51 -17.86
N GLY A 77 -29.22 -29.55 -17.16
CA GLY A 77 -28.54 -30.85 -17.12
C GLY A 77 -27.30 -30.85 -16.22
N GLU A 78 -26.92 -32.03 -15.72
CA GLU A 78 -25.89 -32.16 -14.66
C GLU A 78 -24.45 -31.90 -15.14
N ASP A 79 -24.22 -31.97 -16.44
CA ASP A 79 -22.88 -31.98 -17.03
C ASP A 79 -22.32 -30.57 -17.22
N ASN A 80 -23.14 -29.52 -17.07
CA ASN A 80 -22.75 -28.13 -17.30
C ASN A 80 -22.85 -27.27 -16.02
N ILE A 81 -21.82 -27.38 -15.18
CA ILE A 81 -21.68 -26.68 -13.89
C ILE A 81 -21.77 -25.15 -14.07
N GLU A 82 -21.22 -24.60 -15.15
CA GLU A 82 -21.21 -23.16 -15.42
C GLU A 82 -22.63 -22.63 -15.69
N ALA A 83 -23.41 -23.34 -16.51
CA ALA A 83 -24.80 -22.97 -16.80
C ALA A 83 -25.71 -23.10 -15.57
N ILE A 84 -25.47 -24.11 -14.72
CA ILE A 84 -26.17 -24.26 -13.44
C ILE A 84 -25.87 -23.07 -12.52
N LEU A 85 -24.60 -22.67 -12.41
CA LEU A 85 -24.19 -21.53 -11.60
C LEU A 85 -24.81 -20.21 -12.09
N GLU A 86 -24.78 -19.96 -13.39
CA GLU A 86 -25.38 -18.77 -14.00
C GLU A 86 -26.90 -18.69 -13.75
N THR A 87 -27.58 -19.83 -13.86
CA THR A 87 -29.03 -19.94 -13.56
C THR A 87 -29.30 -19.71 -12.07
N LEU A 88 -28.47 -20.24 -11.18
CA LEU A 88 -28.60 -20.04 -9.73
C LEU A 88 -28.39 -18.58 -9.32
N LEU A 89 -27.41 -17.90 -9.92
CA LEU A 89 -27.18 -16.47 -9.72
C LEU A 89 -28.37 -15.65 -10.23
N THR A 90 -28.96 -16.05 -11.36
CA THR A 90 -30.16 -15.42 -11.92
C THR A 90 -31.37 -15.57 -10.98
N TYR A 91 -31.61 -16.77 -10.45
CA TYR A 91 -32.68 -16.99 -9.47
C TYR A 91 -32.49 -16.18 -8.19
N SER A 92 -31.24 -16.11 -7.70
CA SER A 92 -30.91 -15.34 -6.50
C SER A 92 -31.11 -13.83 -6.72
N ALA A 93 -30.84 -13.32 -7.92
CA ALA A 93 -31.12 -11.94 -8.28
C ALA A 93 -32.64 -11.65 -8.37
N LEU A 94 -33.43 -12.63 -8.84
CA LEU A 94 -34.89 -12.51 -8.94
C LEU A 94 -35.60 -12.64 -7.58
N GLU A 95 -35.04 -13.39 -6.63
CA GLU A 95 -35.56 -13.45 -5.26
C GLU A 95 -35.28 -12.17 -4.45
N ASN A 96 -34.24 -11.41 -4.80
CA ASN A 96 -33.89 -10.15 -4.16
C ASN A 96 -34.61 -8.91 -4.74
N SER A 97 -35.59 -9.12 -5.63
CA SER A 97 -36.45 -8.06 -6.18
C SER A 97 -37.82 -8.04 -5.46
N PRO A 98 -38.42 -6.88 -5.15
CA PRO A 98 -39.76 -6.82 -4.55
C PRO A 98 -40.81 -7.42 -5.50
N ARG A 99 -41.55 -8.45 -5.06
CA ARG A 99 -42.62 -9.06 -5.86
C ARG A 99 -43.89 -8.19 -5.84
N GLU A 100 -44.36 -7.78 -7.03
CA GLU A 100 -45.73 -7.30 -7.26
C GLU A 100 -46.76 -8.46 -7.19
N PRO A 101 -48.04 -8.19 -6.85
CA PRO A 101 -49.09 -9.20 -6.82
C PRO A 101 -49.59 -9.59 -8.24
N PRO A 102 -50.13 -10.81 -8.42
CA PRO A 102 -50.34 -11.41 -9.74
C PRO A 102 -51.58 -10.84 -10.46
N PRO A 103 -51.60 -10.82 -11.81
CA PRO A 103 -52.76 -10.39 -12.58
C PRO A 103 -53.79 -11.52 -12.70
N ALA A 104 -55.06 -11.17 -12.55
CA ALA A 104 -56.17 -12.05 -12.86
C ALA A 104 -56.32 -12.20 -14.38
N SER A 105 -56.49 -13.46 -14.78
CA SER A 105 -56.81 -13.95 -16.11
C SER A 105 -57.91 -13.16 -16.83
N THR A 106 -57.76 -12.97 -18.15
CA THR A 106 -58.93 -12.88 -19.03
C THR A 106 -58.57 -13.33 -20.43
N ASP A 107 -59.43 -14.19 -20.97
CA ASP A 107 -59.49 -14.63 -22.35
C ASP A 107 -60.98 -14.95 -22.61
N PRO A 108 -61.49 -14.92 -23.86
CA PRO A 108 -61.25 -13.98 -24.95
C PRO A 108 -62.58 -13.46 -25.56
N CYS A 109 -62.46 -12.61 -26.59
CA CYS A 109 -63.39 -12.38 -27.72
C CYS A 109 -64.06 -11.00 -27.89
N SER A 110 -63.79 -10.45 -29.08
CA SER A 110 -64.74 -9.82 -30.02
C SER A 110 -65.30 -8.42 -29.72
N PHE A 111 -64.73 -7.45 -30.44
CA PHE A 111 -65.37 -6.50 -31.37
C PHE A 111 -66.78 -5.94 -31.05
N ASP A 112 -66.82 -4.61 -31.12
CA ASP A 112 -67.84 -3.71 -31.66
C ASP A 112 -68.75 -2.86 -30.76
N SER A 113 -68.68 -1.56 -31.09
CA SER A 113 -69.79 -0.61 -31.25
C SER A 113 -70.47 0.07 -30.03
N ALA A 114 -70.19 1.38 -29.96
CA ALA A 114 -71.14 2.48 -30.01
C ALA A 114 -72.15 2.76 -28.87
N SER A 115 -72.01 3.99 -28.37
CA SER A 115 -73.08 4.98 -28.08
C SER A 115 -74.14 4.67 -27.05
N ASN A 116 -74.14 5.46 -25.96
CA ASN A 116 -75.09 6.56 -25.68
C ASN A 116 -75.03 6.87 -24.17
N SER A 117 -74.69 8.10 -23.79
CA SER A 117 -75.65 9.19 -23.44
C SER A 117 -76.45 8.88 -22.19
N LEU A 118 -76.71 9.75 -21.24
CA LEU A 118 -76.39 11.13 -20.93
C LEU A 118 -77.01 11.34 -19.52
N ASP A 119 -76.91 12.56 -18.98
CA ASP A 119 -77.73 13.11 -17.90
C ASP A 119 -77.31 12.74 -16.46
N ASP A 120 -77.29 13.65 -15.48
CA ASP A 120 -77.37 15.11 -15.42
C ASP A 120 -77.07 15.50 -13.96
N VAL A 121 -76.67 16.76 -13.78
CA VAL A 121 -76.44 17.61 -12.59
C VAL A 121 -77.12 17.21 -11.26
N SER A 122 -76.60 17.53 -10.07
CA SER A 122 -76.24 18.86 -9.56
C SER A 122 -75.65 18.79 -8.14
N ASP A 123 -74.98 19.88 -7.79
CA ASP A 123 -74.22 20.22 -6.58
C ASP A 123 -74.93 20.01 -5.23
N VAL A 124 -74.15 19.61 -4.20
CA VAL A 124 -74.07 20.42 -2.97
C VAL A 124 -72.77 20.18 -2.20
N ASP A 125 -72.24 21.30 -1.72
CA ASP A 125 -70.97 21.55 -1.04
C ASP A 125 -71.01 21.18 0.46
N SER A 126 -69.94 20.57 0.98
CA SER A 126 -69.35 20.81 2.32
C SER A 126 -68.25 19.80 2.65
N SER A 127 -67.01 20.24 2.43
CA SER A 127 -65.71 19.92 3.05
C SER A 127 -65.43 18.56 3.73
N PRO A 128 -64.23 17.97 3.46
CA PRO A 128 -63.88 16.63 3.89
C PRO A 128 -63.27 16.56 5.30
N GLY A 129 -63.43 15.39 5.92
CA GLY A 129 -62.61 14.97 7.05
C GLY A 129 -61.15 14.86 6.64
N ASN A 130 -60.26 15.20 7.58
CA ASN A 130 -58.85 14.92 7.47
C ASN A 130 -58.53 13.71 8.37
N GLU A 131 -58.62 12.52 7.80
CA GLU A 131 -57.84 11.36 8.23
C GLU A 131 -57.22 10.72 6.98
N GLY A 132 -55.89 10.67 6.97
CA GLY A 132 -55.14 9.75 6.10
C GLY A 132 -54.39 10.39 4.92
N ASN A 133 -53.40 11.25 5.19
CA ASN A 133 -52.29 11.38 4.25
C ASN A 133 -51.27 10.26 4.54
N LYS A 134 -51.26 9.22 3.71
CA LYS A 134 -50.04 8.44 3.47
C LYS A 134 -49.22 9.25 2.47
N ASP A 135 -48.11 9.80 2.94
CA ASP A 135 -47.22 10.66 2.15
C ASP A 135 -46.74 9.94 0.87
N HIS A 136 -47.06 10.53 -0.28
CA HIS A 136 -46.30 10.30 -1.52
C HIS A 136 -44.97 11.06 -1.40
N LEU A 137 -43.96 10.42 -0.81
CA LEU A 137 -42.60 10.96 -0.79
C LEU A 137 -42.07 11.06 -2.23
N SER A 138 -41.50 12.23 -2.56
CA SER A 138 -40.86 12.51 -3.85
C SER A 138 -39.74 11.50 -4.11
N GLU A 139 -39.44 11.18 -5.38
CA GLU A 139 -38.29 10.31 -5.71
C GLU A 139 -36.97 10.87 -5.15
N LYS A 140 -36.90 12.20 -5.04
CA LYS A 140 -35.82 12.90 -4.35
C LYS A 140 -35.73 12.56 -2.86
N ASP A 141 -36.88 12.45 -2.18
CA ASP A 141 -36.93 12.13 -0.75
C ASP A 141 -36.55 10.66 -0.49
N LYS A 142 -36.88 9.76 -1.43
CA LYS A 142 -36.46 8.35 -1.37
C LYS A 142 -34.96 8.19 -1.54
N MET A 143 -34.37 8.89 -2.51
CA MET A 143 -32.91 8.90 -2.72
C MET A 143 -32.19 9.54 -1.52
N LEU A 144 -32.73 10.64 -0.99
CA LEU A 144 -32.21 11.29 0.20
C LEU A 144 -32.25 10.37 1.42
N SER A 145 -33.37 9.68 1.65
CA SER A 145 -33.50 8.71 2.74
C SER A 145 -32.49 7.57 2.62
N LEU A 146 -32.27 7.06 1.40
CA LEU A 146 -31.30 5.98 1.16
C LEU A 146 -29.86 6.41 1.50
N LEU A 147 -29.47 7.63 1.13
CA LEU A 147 -28.14 8.16 1.45
C LEU A 147 -27.97 8.45 2.94
N VAL A 148 -29.02 8.91 3.62
CA VAL A 148 -29.00 9.12 5.08
C VAL A 148 -28.92 7.78 5.82
N ASP A 149 -29.62 6.74 5.36
CA ASP A 149 -29.54 5.39 5.92
C ASP A 149 -28.14 4.77 5.72
N MET A 150 -27.40 5.19 4.69
CA MET A 150 -25.99 4.85 4.49
C MET A 150 -25.02 5.61 5.41
N GLY A 151 -25.52 6.52 6.26
CA GLY A 151 -24.75 7.21 7.30
C GLY A 151 -24.28 8.62 6.94
N TYR A 152 -24.73 9.18 5.81
CA TYR A 152 -24.37 10.55 5.42
C TYR A 152 -25.31 11.61 5.99
N LEU A 153 -24.81 12.85 6.15
CA LEU A 153 -25.62 13.97 6.60
C LEU A 153 -26.63 14.39 5.53
N ALA A 154 -27.89 14.62 5.93
CA ALA A 154 -28.98 14.95 5.01
C ALA A 154 -28.68 16.18 4.13
N ASP A 155 -28.04 17.21 4.69
CA ASP A 155 -27.70 18.43 3.95
C ASP A 155 -26.65 18.17 2.86
N GLU A 156 -25.72 17.23 3.09
CA GLU A 156 -24.67 16.87 2.14
C GLU A 156 -25.21 15.95 1.04
N ALA A 157 -26.09 15.03 1.40
CA ALA A 157 -26.80 14.17 0.46
C ALA A 157 -27.70 14.98 -0.47
N LEU A 158 -28.39 16.00 0.07
CA LEU A 158 -29.23 16.89 -0.73
C LEU A 158 -28.39 17.72 -1.71
N MET A 159 -27.26 18.27 -1.26
CA MET A 159 -26.33 19.00 -2.15
C MET A 159 -25.75 18.11 -3.25
N ALA A 160 -25.42 16.85 -2.95
CA ALA A 160 -24.93 15.90 -3.94
C ALA A 160 -26.01 15.59 -4.99
N ILE A 161 -27.26 15.35 -4.57
CA ILE A 161 -28.38 15.13 -5.49
C ILE A 161 -28.63 16.35 -6.37
N ASP A 162 -28.53 17.57 -5.82
CA ASP A 162 -28.72 18.81 -6.58
C ASP A 162 -27.57 19.10 -7.56
N THR A 163 -26.36 18.63 -7.27
CA THR A 163 -25.17 18.88 -8.10
C THR A 163 -24.97 17.82 -9.17
N CYS A 164 -25.14 16.55 -8.82
CA CYS A 164 -24.94 15.41 -9.73
C CYS A 164 -26.21 15.00 -10.46
N GLY A 165 -27.41 15.37 -9.98
CA GLY A 165 -28.70 15.01 -10.56
C GLY A 165 -29.32 13.76 -9.95
N LEU A 166 -30.66 13.67 -10.05
CA LEU A 166 -31.49 12.60 -9.45
C LEU A 166 -31.28 11.20 -10.06
N ASP A 167 -30.92 11.14 -11.34
CA ASP A 167 -30.71 9.90 -12.09
C ASP A 167 -29.27 9.35 -11.97
N SER A 168 -28.41 10.06 -11.23
CA SER A 168 -27.00 9.67 -11.09
C SER A 168 -26.87 8.44 -10.19
N PRO A 169 -25.98 7.50 -10.54
CA PRO A 169 -25.79 6.28 -9.76
C PRO A 169 -25.32 6.63 -8.34
N ILE A 170 -25.79 5.87 -7.34
CA ILE A 170 -25.47 6.10 -5.93
C ILE A 170 -23.95 6.20 -5.70
N ALA A 171 -23.15 5.43 -6.43
CA ALA A 171 -21.68 5.48 -6.36
C ALA A 171 -21.11 6.88 -6.68
N GLU A 172 -21.68 7.58 -7.66
CA GLU A 172 -21.24 8.92 -8.06
C GLU A 172 -21.67 9.99 -7.04
N LEU A 173 -22.87 9.84 -6.46
CA LEU A 173 -23.35 10.67 -5.36
C LEU A 173 -22.46 10.49 -4.11
N THR A 174 -22.10 9.26 -3.77
CA THR A 174 -21.21 8.98 -2.63
C THR A 174 -19.78 9.45 -2.85
N ASP A 175 -19.25 9.36 -4.08
CA ASP A 175 -17.93 9.86 -4.42
C ASP A 175 -17.87 11.39 -4.30
N PHE A 176 -18.91 12.09 -4.76
CA PHE A 176 -19.04 13.54 -4.63
C PHE A 176 -19.08 13.98 -3.16
N MET A 177 -19.85 13.27 -2.32
CA MET A 177 -19.98 13.57 -0.89
C MET A 177 -18.66 13.31 -0.16
N CYS A 178 -17.99 12.19 -0.44
CA CYS A 178 -16.67 11.88 0.10
C CYS A 178 -15.64 12.95 -0.29
N ALA A 179 -15.63 13.37 -1.56
CA ALA A 179 -14.73 14.43 -2.03
C ALA A 179 -15.01 15.78 -1.35
N ALA A 180 -16.29 16.13 -1.17
CA ALA A 180 -16.68 17.36 -0.48
C ALA A 180 -16.32 17.34 1.01
N GLN A 181 -16.44 16.19 1.67
CA GLN A 181 -16.08 16.02 3.08
C GLN A 181 -14.56 16.10 3.29
N MET A 182 -13.78 15.47 2.41
CA MET A 182 -12.32 15.59 2.39
C MET A 182 -11.86 17.05 2.17
N ALA A 183 -12.55 17.80 1.31
CA ALA A 183 -12.24 19.22 1.09
C ALA A 183 -12.56 20.10 2.32
N LYS A 184 -13.68 19.83 3.01
CA LYS A 184 -14.05 20.55 4.24
C LYS A 184 -13.08 20.25 5.40
N GLU A 185 -12.59 19.02 5.50
CA GLU A 185 -11.60 18.63 6.52
C GLU A 185 -10.23 19.25 6.26
N ALA A 186 -9.82 19.36 5.00
CA ALA A 186 -8.61 20.09 4.62
C ALA A 186 -8.70 21.58 5.00
N ASP A 187 -9.83 22.24 4.71
CA ASP A 187 -10.06 23.65 5.05
C ASP A 187 -10.19 23.89 6.58
N ALA A 188 -10.74 22.93 7.33
CA ALA A 188 -10.80 23.00 8.79
C ALA A 188 -9.40 22.92 9.42
N HIS A 189 -8.52 22.06 8.89
CA HIS A 189 -7.11 21.98 9.29
C HIS A 189 -6.34 23.27 8.99
N PHE A 190 -6.66 23.99 7.90
CA PHE A 190 -6.06 25.30 7.63
C PHE A 190 -6.53 26.41 8.59
N ARG A 191 -7.75 26.31 9.15
CA ARG A 191 -8.25 27.29 10.12
C ARG A 191 -7.66 27.09 11.53
N GLU A 192 -7.38 25.86 11.94
CA GLU A 192 -6.74 25.58 13.24
C GLU A 192 -5.26 26.03 13.30
N PHE A 193 -4.59 26.21 12.16
CA PHE A 193 -3.22 26.73 12.09
C PHE A 193 -3.09 28.27 12.18
N SER A 194 -4.20 29.01 12.32
CA SER A 194 -4.21 30.47 12.22
C SER A 194 -4.47 31.24 13.51
N HIS A 195 -4.32 30.62 14.68
CA HIS A 195 -4.35 31.32 15.97
C HIS A 195 -3.09 31.08 16.81
N GLU A 196 -2.47 32.21 17.22
CA GLU A 196 -1.28 32.39 18.08
C GLU A 196 0.05 32.28 17.31
N ASP A 197 0.98 33.24 17.28
CA ASP A 197 1.28 34.41 18.12
C ASP A 197 2.20 35.33 17.28
N ASP A 198 1.87 36.61 17.11
CA ASP A 198 2.77 37.57 16.44
C ASP A 198 2.83 38.87 17.25
N GLY A 199 3.96 39.08 17.92
CA GLY A 199 4.25 40.25 18.72
C GLY A 199 5.75 40.38 18.99
N ASP A 200 6.45 41.21 18.23
CA ASP A 200 6.85 42.57 18.63
C ASP A 200 7.89 43.15 17.64
N ALA A 201 7.84 44.47 17.46
CA ALA A 201 8.41 45.24 16.36
C ALA A 201 9.72 45.96 16.71
N HIS A 202 10.58 46.25 15.70
CA HIS A 202 11.23 47.57 15.52
C HIS A 202 12.06 47.68 14.22
N LEU A 203 11.61 48.52 13.26
CA LEU A 203 12.32 49.71 12.75
C LEU A 203 11.58 50.37 11.55
N ARG A 204 11.00 51.55 11.82
CA ARG A 204 10.95 52.84 11.04
C ARG A 204 11.16 52.81 9.51
N GLU A 205 10.56 53.65 8.67
CA GLU A 205 9.60 54.78 8.64
C GLU A 205 9.54 55.18 7.14
N LEU A 206 8.42 55.73 6.62
CA LEU A 206 8.32 56.77 5.55
C LEU A 206 6.85 56.87 4.99
N PHE A 207 6.05 57.78 5.58
CA PHE A 207 4.97 58.71 5.10
C PHE A 207 3.97 58.37 3.93
N PRO A 208 2.82 59.12 3.78
CA PRO A 208 1.73 59.41 4.72
C PRO A 208 0.28 59.47 4.12
N GLU A 209 -0.74 59.53 5.01
CA GLU A 209 -2.18 59.99 4.89
C GLU A 209 -3.13 59.25 3.90
N ASP A 210 -4.40 58.91 4.20
CA ASP A 210 -5.46 59.76 4.75
C ASP A 210 -6.76 58.97 5.15
N VAL A 211 -7.54 59.52 6.11
CA VAL A 211 -9.03 59.54 6.24
C VAL A 211 -9.87 58.42 6.96
N THR A 212 -10.41 58.82 8.14
CA THR A 212 -11.72 58.52 8.83
C THR A 212 -12.01 57.13 9.43
N SER A 213 -12.09 56.95 10.77
CA SER A 213 -13.14 57.28 11.78
C SER A 213 -14.26 56.24 11.95
N TYR A 214 -14.33 55.54 13.10
CA TYR A 214 -15.37 55.72 14.14
C TYR A 214 -15.21 54.67 15.27
N SER A 215 -15.28 55.19 16.49
CA SER A 215 -15.17 54.55 17.79
C SER A 215 -16.43 53.78 18.23
N HIS A 216 -16.28 52.78 19.10
CA HIS A 216 -17.10 52.67 20.32
C HIS A 216 -16.39 51.94 21.46
N ALA A 217 -16.74 52.36 22.67
CA ALA A 217 -15.96 52.30 23.89
C ALA A 217 -16.22 51.06 24.76
N ARG A 218 -15.25 50.76 25.63
CA ARG A 218 -15.38 49.88 26.82
C ARG A 218 -16.29 50.52 27.89
N PRO A 219 -16.59 49.83 29.01
CA PRO A 219 -15.71 50.03 30.17
C PRO A 219 -15.49 48.82 31.10
N ARG A 220 -14.38 48.91 31.84
CA ARG A 220 -13.95 48.11 33.01
C ARG A 220 -14.71 48.50 34.29
N ASN A 221 -14.64 47.63 35.30
CA ASN A 221 -14.67 47.96 36.74
C ASN A 221 -13.85 46.83 37.45
N ASP A 222 -12.69 46.97 38.11
CA ASP A 222 -12.18 47.76 39.25
C ASP A 222 -12.50 47.21 40.68
N TYR A 223 -11.45 47.17 41.54
CA TYR A 223 -11.33 47.09 43.02
C TYR A 223 -10.95 45.77 43.79
N PHE A 224 -9.63 45.59 44.10
CA PHE A 224 -8.88 45.63 45.41
C PHE A 224 -9.47 45.02 46.76
N PRO A 225 -8.72 44.87 47.92
CA PRO A 225 -7.67 43.89 48.34
C PRO A 225 -7.70 43.45 49.86
N ARG A 226 -6.62 42.79 50.39
CA ARG A 226 -6.16 42.62 51.83
C ARG A 226 -6.91 41.61 52.74
N ASP A 227 -6.39 40.97 53.81
CA ASP A 227 -5.12 40.92 54.56
C ASP A 227 -5.08 39.68 55.53
N LYS A 228 -3.92 39.01 55.64
CA LYS A 228 -3.18 38.43 56.82
C LYS A 228 -3.82 37.67 58.03
N LYS A 229 -3.16 36.52 58.32
CA LYS A 229 -2.58 35.96 59.61
C LYS A 229 -3.32 34.87 60.44
N ARG A 230 -2.66 33.69 60.61
CA ARG A 230 -2.19 33.02 61.87
C ARG A 230 -1.81 31.54 61.58
N LYS A 231 -0.54 31.10 61.66
CA LYS A 231 0.33 30.66 62.81
C LYS A 231 0.09 29.23 63.36
N LEU A 232 1.10 28.39 63.12
CA LEU A 232 1.73 27.34 63.98
C LEU A 232 1.29 25.86 63.92
N ASN A 233 2.31 25.06 63.59
CA ASN A 233 2.63 23.67 63.95
C ASN A 233 1.88 22.50 63.31
N LYS A 234 2.50 21.95 62.26
CA LYS A 234 3.13 20.61 62.32
C LYS A 234 4.08 20.41 61.13
N ASP A 235 5.34 20.74 61.35
CA ASP A 235 6.47 20.11 60.66
C ASP A 235 6.40 18.60 60.94
N GLU A 236 5.96 17.85 59.93
CA GLU A 236 6.33 16.44 59.65
C GLU A 236 5.51 15.79 58.50
N ARG A 237 4.72 16.57 57.74
CA ARG A 237 4.02 16.05 56.54
C ARG A 237 4.26 16.82 55.24
N GLN A 238 5.24 17.73 55.20
CA GLN A 238 5.55 18.56 54.03
C GLN A 238 7.01 18.50 53.54
N LYS A 239 7.80 17.52 54.01
CA LYS A 239 9.05 17.11 53.35
C LYS A 239 8.86 15.94 52.36
N SER A 240 7.73 15.22 52.41
CA SER A 240 7.44 14.12 51.47
C SER A 240 6.75 14.57 50.16
N ARG A 241 6.21 15.80 50.08
CA ARG A 241 5.51 16.32 48.89
C ARG A 241 6.33 17.26 47.99
N ARG A 242 7.63 17.46 48.26
CA ARG A 242 8.55 18.26 47.42
C ARG A 242 9.70 17.45 46.77
N HIS A 243 9.69 16.12 46.90
CA HIS A 243 10.53 15.24 46.06
C HIS A 243 9.75 14.44 45.01
N ILE A 244 8.41 14.52 44.98
CA ILE A 244 7.59 13.83 43.95
C ILE A 244 7.14 14.79 42.83
N ARG A 245 7.45 16.08 42.92
CA ARG A 245 6.98 17.11 41.95
C ARG A 245 8.08 17.74 41.10
N SER A 246 9.33 17.25 41.20
CA SER A 246 10.45 17.62 40.32
C SER A 246 10.95 16.47 39.45
N GLU A 247 10.40 15.26 39.59
CA GLU A 247 10.73 14.07 38.76
C GLU A 247 9.52 13.59 37.92
N LYS A 248 8.51 14.45 37.71
CA LYS A 248 7.31 14.09 36.95
C LYS A 248 6.74 15.24 36.11
N LYS A 249 7.66 16.05 35.57
CA LYS A 249 7.34 17.16 34.68
C LYS A 249 8.41 17.33 33.59
N GLN A 250 8.82 16.21 33.03
CA GLN A 250 9.62 16.11 31.82
C GLN A 250 9.28 14.78 31.13
N THR A 251 7.99 14.53 30.97
CA THR A 251 7.41 13.45 30.17
C THR A 251 6.05 13.98 29.72
N ASP A 252 5.73 13.76 28.45
CA ASP A 252 4.37 13.80 27.87
C ASP A 252 4.00 14.94 26.90
N GLU A 253 4.94 15.69 26.31
CA GLU A 253 4.60 16.58 25.17
C GLU A 253 5.53 16.47 23.93
N ASP A 254 6.59 15.65 23.96
CA ASP A 254 7.51 15.42 22.80
C ASP A 254 7.62 13.94 22.36
N GLU A 255 6.69 13.06 22.76
CA GLU A 255 6.74 11.63 22.40
C GLU A 255 5.68 11.27 21.34
N ASP A 256 5.83 11.58 20.06
CA ASP A 256 4.90 10.97 19.06
C ASP A 256 5.35 10.85 17.59
N MET A 257 6.65 10.88 17.27
CA MET A 257 7.12 10.52 15.91
C MET A 257 8.27 9.50 15.93
N LEU A 258 8.25 8.54 14.99
CA LEU A 258 9.40 7.67 14.72
C LEU A 258 10.53 8.52 14.16
N ASN A 259 11.52 8.86 14.99
CA ASN A 259 12.70 9.61 14.58
C ASN A 259 13.60 8.73 13.71
N LEU A 260 13.35 8.71 12.40
CA LEU A 260 14.26 8.09 11.44
C LEU A 260 15.56 8.90 11.35
N PRO A 261 16.74 8.26 11.30
CA PRO A 261 18.01 8.96 11.13
C PRO A 261 18.01 9.81 9.86
N ASN A 262 18.53 11.03 9.94
CA ASN A 262 18.77 11.88 8.77
C ASN A 262 20.23 12.36 8.78
N PRO A 263 21.09 11.91 7.85
CA PRO A 263 20.78 11.05 6.70
C PRO A 263 20.57 9.56 7.08
N MET A 264 19.71 8.84 6.34
CA MET A 264 19.46 7.40 6.52
C MET A 264 20.58 6.55 5.91
N VAL A 265 21.72 6.50 6.59
CA VAL A 265 22.97 5.87 6.12
C VAL A 265 23.29 4.53 6.80
N GLY A 266 22.37 4.02 7.64
CA GLY A 266 22.55 2.80 8.40
C GLY A 266 23.76 2.86 9.34
N PHE A 267 24.52 1.77 9.37
CA PHE A 267 25.76 1.63 10.13
C PHE A 267 27.00 2.01 9.31
N GLY A 268 26.81 2.70 8.17
CA GLY A 268 27.86 3.29 7.34
C GLY A 268 27.71 2.93 5.86
N LEU A 269 28.05 3.87 4.97
CA LEU A 269 28.00 3.72 3.52
C LEU A 269 29.36 3.36 2.90
N PRO A 270 29.38 2.83 1.66
CA PRO A 270 30.60 2.68 0.88
C PRO A 270 31.35 4.02 0.73
N ASN A 271 32.64 4.04 1.05
CA ASN A 271 33.59 5.14 0.76
C ASN A 271 33.43 6.45 1.54
N GLU A 272 32.69 6.47 2.65
CA GLU A 272 32.61 7.64 3.52
C GLU A 272 33.22 7.38 4.90
N PRO A 273 33.98 8.34 5.47
CA PRO A 273 34.58 8.20 6.80
C PRO A 273 33.52 8.46 7.87
N TRP A 274 32.50 7.61 7.92
CA TRP A 274 31.49 7.66 8.97
C TRP A 274 32.11 7.24 10.31
N PRO A 275 31.68 7.84 11.44
CA PRO A 275 32.10 7.38 12.75
C PRO A 275 31.82 5.89 12.89
N MET A 276 32.81 5.14 13.39
CA MET A 276 32.66 3.70 13.55
C MET A 276 31.50 3.42 14.53
N VAL A 277 30.39 2.94 14.00
CA VAL A 277 29.25 2.54 14.82
C VAL A 277 29.68 1.35 15.67
N HIS A 278 29.61 1.52 16.99
CA HIS A 278 29.81 0.42 17.92
C HIS A 278 28.45 -0.20 18.21
N ARG A 279 28.31 -1.47 17.85
CA ARG A 279 27.08 -2.24 18.12
C ARG A 279 27.42 -3.46 18.95
N THR A 280 26.81 -3.55 20.13
CA THR A 280 26.88 -4.75 20.96
C THR A 280 25.60 -5.53 20.79
N LEU A 281 25.71 -6.79 20.37
CA LEU A 281 24.58 -7.69 20.23
C LEU A 281 24.34 -8.46 21.54
N PRO A 282 23.08 -8.67 21.94
CA PRO A 282 22.75 -9.61 23.03
C PRO A 282 23.25 -11.02 22.71
N GLU A 283 23.67 -11.77 23.73
CA GLU A 283 24.22 -13.13 23.56
C GLU A 283 23.27 -14.04 22.76
N ASP A 284 21.97 -13.92 23.02
CA ASP A 284 20.93 -14.67 22.33
C ASP A 284 20.78 -14.34 20.85
N ALA A 285 21.21 -13.15 20.41
CA ALA A 285 21.21 -12.73 19.02
C ALA A 285 22.51 -13.10 18.28
N THR A 286 23.60 -13.35 19.02
CA THR A 286 24.91 -13.60 18.41
C THR A 286 25.02 -14.99 17.77
N GLY A 287 25.98 -15.10 16.84
CA GLY A 287 26.37 -16.35 16.21
C GLY A 287 25.36 -16.90 15.20
N PRO A 288 25.73 -18.00 14.50
CA PRO A 288 24.91 -18.62 13.48
C PRO A 288 23.65 -19.30 14.06
N PRO A 289 22.57 -19.42 13.27
CA PRO A 289 22.41 -18.81 11.95
C PRO A 289 22.46 -17.28 12.04
N TYR A 290 23.13 -16.66 11.07
CA TYR A 290 22.93 -15.24 10.85
C TYR A 290 21.48 -15.05 10.40
N PHE A 291 20.87 -13.94 10.80
CA PHE A 291 19.53 -13.60 10.37
C PHE A 291 19.49 -12.21 9.78
N TYR A 292 18.60 -11.99 8.82
CA TYR A 292 18.44 -10.71 8.12
C TYR A 292 16.97 -10.50 7.78
N TYR A 293 16.35 -9.54 8.47
CA TYR A 293 14.95 -9.20 8.28
C TYR A 293 14.81 -7.77 7.77
N GLU A 294 14.01 -7.59 6.71
CA GLU A 294 13.73 -6.29 6.11
C GLU A 294 12.26 -5.89 6.30
N ASN A 295 12.04 -4.58 6.47
CA ASN A 295 10.72 -3.97 6.43
C ASN A 295 10.82 -2.49 6.00
N VAL A 296 9.68 -1.90 5.60
CA VAL A 296 9.57 -0.46 5.29
C VAL A 296 10.02 0.40 6.48
N ALA A 297 10.80 1.45 6.23
CA ALA A 297 11.29 2.31 7.33
C ALA A 297 10.17 3.10 8.01
N LEU A 298 9.29 3.69 7.20
CA LEU A 298 8.13 4.46 7.66
C LEU A 298 7.01 3.50 8.05
N THR A 299 6.91 3.16 9.33
CA THR A 299 5.84 2.33 9.91
C THR A 299 5.01 3.13 10.90
N PRO A 300 3.82 2.65 11.33
CA PRO A 300 3.14 3.20 12.50
C PRO A 300 4.01 3.18 13.78
N LYS A 301 3.73 4.09 14.72
CA LYS A 301 4.46 4.17 16.00
C LYS A 301 4.46 2.83 16.73
N GLY A 302 5.60 2.45 17.30
CA GLY A 302 5.78 1.23 18.07
C GLY A 302 5.99 -0.06 17.26
N VAL A 303 5.79 -0.06 15.93
CA VAL A 303 6.03 -1.25 15.10
C VAL A 303 7.50 -1.68 15.16
N TRP A 304 8.45 -0.77 14.91
CA TRP A 304 9.87 -1.08 15.00
C TRP A 304 10.32 -1.51 16.40
N SER A 305 9.76 -0.91 17.46
CA SER A 305 10.01 -1.35 18.84
C SER A 305 9.55 -2.78 19.06
N LYS A 306 8.38 -3.16 18.50
CA LYS A 306 7.87 -4.53 18.59
C LYS A 306 8.72 -5.49 17.76
N ILE A 307 9.09 -5.13 16.52
CA ILE A 307 9.95 -5.96 15.67
C ILE A 307 11.30 -6.20 16.34
N SER A 308 11.96 -5.14 16.82
CA SER A 308 13.23 -5.22 17.55
C SER A 308 13.12 -6.13 18.77
N ARG A 309 12.08 -5.95 19.61
CA ARG A 309 11.86 -6.80 20.79
C ARG A 309 11.73 -8.28 20.46
N PHE A 310 11.05 -8.64 19.37
CA PHE A 310 10.92 -10.04 18.97
C PHE A 310 12.16 -10.60 18.26
N LEU A 311 13.01 -9.74 17.69
CA LEU A 311 14.28 -10.10 17.09
C LEU A 311 15.44 -9.80 18.05
N TYR A 312 15.28 -10.23 19.30
CA TYR A 312 16.31 -10.22 20.35
C TYR A 312 16.82 -8.83 20.74
N ASP A 313 15.94 -7.83 20.75
CA ASP A 313 16.25 -6.42 21.07
C ASP A 313 17.37 -5.84 20.18
N VAL A 314 17.51 -6.36 18.95
CA VAL A 314 18.48 -5.86 17.99
C VAL A 314 17.96 -4.57 17.36
N GLU A 315 18.80 -3.53 17.36
CA GLU A 315 18.47 -2.25 16.76
C GLU A 315 18.38 -2.36 15.22
N PRO A 316 17.34 -1.76 14.59
CA PRO A 316 17.22 -1.70 13.15
C PRO A 316 18.25 -0.78 12.51
N GLU A 317 18.87 -1.25 11.43
CA GLU A 317 19.71 -0.46 10.53
C GLU A 317 18.82 0.24 9.49
N PHE A 318 18.62 1.55 9.61
CA PHE A 318 17.81 2.33 8.68
C PHE A 318 18.64 2.90 7.53
N VAL A 319 18.34 2.48 6.30
CA VAL A 319 19.08 2.86 5.09
C VAL A 319 18.13 3.30 3.98
N ASP A 320 18.50 4.36 3.27
CA ASP A 320 17.88 4.73 2.00
C ASP A 320 18.73 4.22 0.83
N SER A 321 18.12 3.43 -0.07
CA SER A 321 18.83 2.87 -1.23
C SER A 321 19.27 3.93 -2.25
N LYS A 322 18.89 5.20 -2.10
CA LYS A 322 19.41 6.30 -2.93
C LYS A 322 20.94 6.47 -2.89
N PHE A 323 21.59 5.92 -1.86
CA PHE A 323 23.05 5.89 -1.76
C PHE A 323 23.68 4.73 -2.53
N PHE A 324 22.87 3.77 -2.96
CA PHE A 324 23.28 2.56 -3.68
C PHE A 324 22.80 2.55 -5.12
N CYS A 325 21.73 3.28 -5.50
CA CYS A 325 21.26 3.37 -6.87
C CYS A 325 20.55 4.71 -7.15
N ALA A 326 20.03 4.88 -8.37
CA ALA A 326 19.33 6.10 -8.79
C ALA A 326 17.88 6.22 -8.29
N ALA A 327 17.40 5.31 -7.43
CA ALA A 327 16.06 5.32 -6.87
C ALA A 327 16.09 5.27 -5.33
N ALA A 328 15.37 6.18 -4.70
CA ALA A 328 15.21 6.18 -3.25
C ALA A 328 14.40 4.97 -2.80
N ARG A 329 14.78 4.36 -1.67
CA ARG A 329 14.02 3.26 -1.05
C ARG A 329 14.45 3.15 0.40
N LYS A 330 13.67 3.79 1.27
CA LYS A 330 13.87 3.84 2.72
C LYS A 330 13.40 2.54 3.36
N ARG A 331 14.32 1.79 3.98
CA ARG A 331 14.05 0.51 4.67
C ARG A 331 14.76 0.45 6.01
N GLY A 332 14.23 -0.38 6.91
CA GLY A 332 14.92 -0.82 8.11
C GLY A 332 15.30 -2.29 7.98
N TYR A 333 16.48 -2.62 8.49
CA TYR A 333 17.03 -3.98 8.45
C TYR A 333 17.42 -4.42 9.86
N ILE A 334 16.89 -5.52 10.36
CA ILE A 334 17.32 -6.11 11.64
C ILE A 334 18.09 -7.39 11.35
N HIS A 335 19.34 -7.42 11.80
CA HIS A 335 20.23 -8.55 11.57
C HIS A 335 21.30 -8.66 12.65
N ASN A 336 21.88 -9.85 12.80
CA ASN A 336 23.04 -10.10 13.66
C ASN A 336 24.38 -10.16 12.89
N LEU A 337 24.41 -9.73 11.63
CA LEU A 337 25.62 -9.67 10.83
C LEU A 337 26.68 -8.73 11.44
N PRO A 338 27.98 -9.02 11.23
CA PRO A 338 29.04 -8.05 11.44
C PRO A 338 28.82 -6.79 10.57
N ILE A 339 29.22 -5.64 11.11
CA ILE A 339 29.08 -4.34 10.43
C ILE A 339 30.43 -3.80 9.92
N HIS A 340 31.53 -4.44 10.31
CA HIS A 340 32.88 -4.09 9.88
C HIS A 340 33.26 -4.85 8.61
N ASN A 341 34.15 -4.26 7.80
CA ASN A 341 34.66 -4.84 6.55
C ASN A 341 33.60 -5.12 5.49
N ARG A 342 32.49 -4.36 5.49
CA ARG A 342 31.52 -4.38 4.39
C ARG A 342 32.17 -3.82 3.11
N CYS A 343 31.81 -4.38 1.97
CA CYS A 343 32.26 -3.89 0.67
C CYS A 343 31.08 -3.73 -0.31
N PRO A 344 31.08 -2.68 -1.15
CA PRO A 344 30.04 -2.50 -2.16
C PRO A 344 30.17 -3.53 -3.28
N LEU A 345 29.06 -3.83 -3.94
CA LEU A 345 29.09 -4.56 -5.20
C LEU A 345 29.81 -3.74 -6.28
N LEU A 346 30.52 -4.45 -7.15
CA LEU A 346 31.16 -3.89 -8.33
C LEU A 346 30.57 -4.53 -9.60
N PRO A 347 30.41 -3.75 -10.69
CA PRO A 347 30.59 -2.30 -10.77
C PRO A 347 29.53 -1.52 -9.96
N ILE A 348 29.87 -0.31 -9.52
CA ILE A 348 28.93 0.56 -8.81
C ILE A 348 27.81 0.97 -9.78
N PRO A 349 26.53 0.73 -9.44
CA PRO A 349 25.40 1.09 -10.30
C PRO A 349 25.24 2.62 -10.42
N PRO A 350 24.49 3.10 -11.42
CA PRO A 350 24.23 4.53 -11.60
C PRO A 350 23.46 5.10 -10.40
N LEU A 351 23.95 6.21 -9.84
CA LEU A 351 23.33 6.91 -8.69
C LEU A 351 22.38 8.05 -9.09
N THR A 352 22.26 8.36 -10.39
CA THR A 352 21.38 9.42 -10.90
C THR A 352 20.59 8.96 -12.11
N ILE A 353 19.41 9.53 -12.32
CA ILE A 353 18.53 9.26 -13.47
C ILE A 353 19.30 9.40 -14.79
N GLN A 354 20.10 10.46 -14.93
CA GLN A 354 20.83 10.73 -16.17
C GLN A 354 21.95 9.73 -16.46
N LYS A 355 22.53 9.10 -15.43
CA LYS A 355 23.49 8.00 -15.60
C LYS A 355 22.78 6.69 -15.90
N ALA A 356 21.62 6.45 -15.28
CA ALA A 356 20.82 5.25 -15.48
C ALA A 356 20.14 5.23 -16.86
N LEU A 357 19.58 6.36 -17.29
CA LEU A 357 18.82 6.53 -18.52
C LEU A 357 19.40 7.67 -19.38
N PRO A 358 20.57 7.47 -20.03
CA PRO A 358 21.25 8.54 -20.78
C PRO A 358 20.42 9.12 -21.92
N SER A 359 19.52 8.32 -22.51
CA SER A 359 18.61 8.73 -23.58
C SER A 359 17.59 9.80 -23.14
N SER A 360 17.22 9.81 -21.85
CA SER A 360 16.27 10.77 -21.30
C SER A 360 16.83 12.21 -21.25
N LYS A 361 18.16 12.35 -21.16
CA LYS A 361 18.86 13.64 -21.01
C LYS A 361 18.49 14.66 -22.09
N LYS A 362 18.29 14.19 -23.33
CA LYS A 362 17.94 15.03 -24.48
C LYS A 362 16.61 15.74 -24.30
N TRP A 363 15.68 15.13 -23.57
CA TRP A 363 14.30 15.58 -23.44
C TRP A 363 13.99 16.16 -22.06
N TRP A 364 14.98 16.19 -21.17
CA TRP A 364 14.84 16.64 -19.80
C TRP A 364 14.71 18.17 -19.74
N PRO A 365 13.57 18.72 -19.26
CA PRO A 365 13.41 20.16 -19.14
C PRO A 365 14.35 20.73 -18.06
N SER A 366 14.79 21.97 -18.23
CA SER A 366 15.65 22.67 -17.26
C SER A 366 14.96 22.88 -15.89
N TRP A 367 13.63 22.95 -15.87
CA TRP A 367 12.84 23.10 -14.65
C TRP A 367 12.55 21.78 -13.93
N ASP A 368 12.83 20.63 -14.54
CA ASP A 368 12.76 19.35 -13.84
C ASP A 368 14.09 19.07 -13.13
N SER A 369 14.12 19.40 -11.84
CA SER A 369 15.31 19.29 -10.99
C SER A 369 15.58 17.87 -10.48
N ARG A 370 14.78 16.86 -10.84
CA ARG A 370 14.95 15.51 -10.31
C ARG A 370 16.24 14.89 -10.82
N THR A 371 17.07 14.42 -9.89
CA THR A 371 18.28 13.66 -10.18
C THR A 371 18.16 12.20 -9.77
N GLN A 372 17.14 11.84 -8.98
CA GLN A 372 16.83 10.50 -8.50
C GLN A 372 15.33 10.21 -8.59
N PHE A 373 14.99 8.94 -8.70
CA PHE A 373 13.62 8.45 -8.61
C PHE A 373 13.16 8.35 -7.15
N ASN A 374 11.84 8.40 -6.96
CA ASN A 374 11.20 8.03 -5.71
C ASN A 374 11.21 6.50 -5.54
N CYS A 375 10.56 6.00 -4.49
CA CYS A 375 10.39 4.56 -4.30
C CYS A 375 9.73 3.93 -5.52
N LEU A 376 10.33 2.86 -6.02
CA LEU A 376 9.79 2.07 -7.12
C LEU A 376 8.54 1.34 -6.64
N LEU A 377 7.42 1.59 -7.33
CA LEU A 377 6.09 1.11 -6.98
C LEU A 377 5.74 -0.20 -7.70
N THR A 378 4.62 -0.81 -7.32
CA THR A 378 4.08 -2.06 -7.91
C THR A 378 3.18 -1.81 -9.13
N CYS A 379 2.87 -0.54 -9.37
CA CYS A 379 1.96 -0.01 -10.36
C CYS A 379 2.66 1.13 -11.12
N ILE A 380 2.10 1.51 -12.26
CA ILE A 380 2.67 2.52 -13.16
C ILE A 380 1.63 3.54 -13.58
N GLY A 381 2.10 4.74 -13.93
CA GLY A 381 1.23 5.80 -14.43
C GLY A 381 0.51 5.38 -15.71
N SER A 382 -0.79 5.68 -15.79
CA SER A 382 -1.63 5.27 -16.92
C SER A 382 -1.31 6.07 -18.20
N ALA A 383 -1.65 5.50 -19.35
CA ALA A 383 -1.55 6.20 -20.64
C ALA A 383 -2.41 7.48 -20.68
N LYS A 384 -3.56 7.49 -19.98
CA LYS A 384 -4.42 8.67 -19.84
C LYS A 384 -3.70 9.79 -19.07
N LEU A 385 -2.93 9.45 -18.04
CA LEU A 385 -2.14 10.43 -17.29
C LEU A 385 -1.05 11.04 -18.16
N THR A 386 -0.27 10.23 -18.87
CA THR A 386 0.82 10.75 -19.73
C THR A 386 0.29 11.60 -20.90
N ASP A 387 -0.90 11.28 -21.42
CA ASP A 387 -1.62 12.11 -22.40
C ASP A 387 -2.10 13.44 -21.81
N ARG A 388 -2.63 13.45 -20.57
CA ARG A 388 -2.99 14.70 -19.87
C ARG A 388 -1.77 15.61 -19.65
N ILE A 389 -0.65 15.05 -19.22
CA ILE A 389 0.61 15.80 -19.04
C ILE A 389 1.06 16.39 -20.38
N ARG A 390 1.04 15.60 -21.46
CA ARG A 390 1.38 16.08 -22.80
C ARG A 390 0.50 17.26 -23.22
N LYS A 391 -0.82 17.11 -23.12
CA LYS A 391 -1.80 18.16 -23.47
C LYS A 391 -1.68 19.41 -22.61
N ALA A 392 -1.25 19.28 -21.36
CA ALA A 392 -1.00 20.43 -20.48
C ALA A 392 0.23 21.23 -20.94
N LEU A 393 1.26 20.53 -21.43
CA LEU A 393 2.51 21.13 -21.91
C LEU A 393 2.42 21.67 -23.34
N GLU A 394 1.65 21.02 -24.23
CA GLU A 394 1.48 21.43 -25.64
C GLU A 394 0.83 22.81 -25.81
N LYS A 395 0.24 23.37 -24.75
CA LYS A 395 -0.33 24.73 -24.75
C LYS A 395 0.75 25.83 -24.73
N TRP A 396 2.00 25.46 -24.48
CA TRP A 396 3.10 26.38 -24.28
C TRP A 396 4.23 26.03 -25.26
N ASP A 397 4.64 27.00 -26.07
CA ASP A 397 5.79 26.85 -26.97
C ASP A 397 7.12 26.97 -26.21
N ASP A 398 7.12 27.82 -25.18
CA ASP A 398 8.22 28.08 -24.25
C ASP A 398 8.00 27.37 -22.90
N GLU A 399 8.73 27.79 -21.87
CA GLU A 399 8.62 27.24 -20.53
C GLU A 399 7.20 27.42 -19.94
N PRO A 400 6.54 26.35 -19.48
CA PRO A 400 5.17 26.43 -18.97
C PRO A 400 5.13 27.19 -17.63
N PRO A 401 3.99 27.80 -17.25
CA PRO A 401 3.87 28.53 -15.99
C PRO A 401 4.12 27.65 -14.75
N PRO A 402 4.55 28.23 -13.61
CA PRO A 402 4.96 27.48 -12.42
C PRO A 402 3.92 26.49 -11.87
N ASN A 403 2.62 26.80 -11.98
CA ASN A 403 1.56 25.89 -11.56
C ASN A 403 1.46 24.62 -12.43
N VAL A 404 1.71 24.75 -13.74
CA VAL A 404 1.76 23.61 -14.66
C VAL A 404 3.02 22.80 -14.42
N GLN A 405 4.17 23.46 -14.21
CA GLN A 405 5.41 22.78 -13.81
C GLN A 405 5.23 21.97 -12.54
N LYS A 406 4.65 22.59 -11.50
CA LYS A 406 4.36 21.95 -10.21
C LYS A 406 3.49 20.70 -10.40
N TYR A 407 2.37 20.83 -11.11
CA TYR A 407 1.49 19.69 -11.43
C TYR A 407 2.24 18.56 -12.14
N VAL A 408 3.00 18.88 -13.19
CA VAL A 408 3.73 17.85 -13.96
C VAL A 408 4.81 17.20 -13.10
N LEU A 409 5.56 17.96 -12.28
CA LEU A 409 6.57 17.40 -11.38
C LEU A 409 5.95 16.52 -10.30
N GLU A 410 4.81 16.90 -9.73
CA GLU A 410 4.10 16.08 -8.74
C GLU A 410 3.69 14.73 -9.34
N GLU A 411 3.10 14.73 -10.53
CA GLU A 411 2.75 13.49 -11.24
C GLU A 411 4.00 12.68 -11.63
N CYS A 412 5.05 13.34 -12.08
CA CYS A 412 6.29 12.65 -12.45
C CYS A 412 7.01 12.06 -11.23
N ARG A 413 6.94 12.70 -10.06
CA ARG A 413 7.46 12.15 -8.79
C ARG A 413 6.63 10.97 -8.32
N ARG A 414 5.30 11.13 -8.30
CA ARG A 414 4.35 10.09 -7.85
C ARG A 414 4.48 8.80 -8.67
N TRP A 415 4.58 8.93 -9.99
CA TRP A 415 4.56 7.77 -10.89
C TRP A 415 5.94 7.41 -11.47
N ASN A 416 7.02 8.01 -10.94
CA ASN A 416 8.38 7.88 -11.45
C ASN A 416 8.49 8.05 -12.98
N LEU A 417 7.77 9.03 -13.55
CA LEU A 417 7.74 9.25 -14.99
C LEU A 417 9.05 9.87 -15.47
N VAL A 418 9.50 9.44 -16.65
CA VAL A 418 10.72 9.88 -17.32
C VAL A 418 10.43 10.58 -18.64
N TRP A 419 11.26 11.56 -19.00
CA TRP A 419 11.14 12.28 -20.27
C TRP A 419 11.67 11.45 -21.43
N VAL A 420 10.80 11.13 -22.38
CA VAL A 420 11.11 10.28 -23.55
C VAL A 420 10.98 11.01 -24.89
N GLY A 421 10.50 12.24 -24.87
CA GLY A 421 10.32 13.06 -26.06
C GLY A 421 9.89 14.49 -25.70
N ARG A 422 9.86 15.38 -26.70
CA ARG A 422 9.31 16.74 -26.53
C ARG A 422 7.88 16.64 -25.98
N ASN A 423 7.65 17.22 -24.80
CA ASN A 423 6.38 17.20 -24.06
C ASN A 423 5.85 15.79 -23.74
N LYS A 424 6.72 14.77 -23.74
CA LYS A 424 6.33 13.37 -23.56
C LYS A 424 7.07 12.77 -22.37
N VAL A 425 6.27 12.28 -21.43
CA VAL A 425 6.72 11.45 -20.31
C VAL A 425 6.19 10.03 -20.46
N ALA A 426 6.90 9.06 -19.91
CA ALA A 426 6.51 7.66 -19.88
C ALA A 426 6.85 7.03 -18.52
N PRO A 427 6.13 5.98 -18.08
CA PRO A 427 6.56 5.17 -16.95
C PRO A 427 7.87 4.42 -17.27
N LEU A 428 8.57 3.99 -16.24
CA LEU A 428 9.75 3.12 -16.39
C LEU A 428 9.34 1.79 -17.03
N GLU A 429 10.17 1.32 -17.97
CA GLU A 429 10.03 -0.03 -18.51
C GLU A 429 10.51 -1.08 -17.49
N PRO A 430 10.00 -2.33 -17.54
CA PRO A 430 10.37 -3.34 -16.55
C PRO A 430 11.87 -3.65 -16.48
N ASP A 431 12.58 -3.63 -17.61
CA ASP A 431 14.04 -3.82 -17.66
C ASP A 431 14.81 -2.64 -17.06
N GLU A 432 14.29 -1.42 -17.17
CA GLU A 432 14.85 -0.24 -16.48
C GLU A 432 14.68 -0.38 -14.96
N MET A 433 13.54 -0.92 -14.50
CA MET A 433 13.32 -1.21 -13.07
C MET A 433 14.21 -2.35 -12.56
N GLU A 434 14.40 -3.42 -13.33
CA GLU A 434 15.35 -4.50 -13.01
C GLU A 434 16.76 -3.94 -12.79
N MET A 435 17.23 -3.08 -13.70
CA MET A 435 18.52 -2.41 -13.60
C MET A 435 18.63 -1.53 -12.34
N LEU A 436 17.63 -0.69 -12.07
CA LEU A 436 17.62 0.20 -10.89
C LEU A 436 17.62 -0.59 -9.56
N LEU A 437 16.99 -1.76 -9.55
CA LEU A 437 16.94 -2.65 -8.40
C LEU A 437 18.15 -3.59 -8.30
N GLY A 438 19.02 -3.61 -9.32
CA GLY A 438 20.24 -4.41 -9.33
C GLY A 438 20.05 -5.88 -9.73
N TYR A 439 18.93 -6.22 -10.37
CA TYR A 439 18.68 -7.54 -10.95
C TYR A 439 19.34 -7.67 -12.33
N PRO A 440 19.61 -8.91 -12.78
CA PRO A 440 20.00 -9.16 -14.17
C PRO A 440 18.95 -8.62 -15.16
N THR A 441 19.39 -8.21 -16.34
CA THR A 441 18.49 -7.84 -17.43
C THR A 441 17.59 -9.02 -17.79
N ASP A 442 16.30 -8.75 -17.99
CA ASP A 442 15.27 -9.74 -18.32
C ASP A 442 15.00 -10.77 -17.20
N HIS A 443 15.41 -10.50 -15.96
CA HIS A 443 15.21 -11.41 -14.81
C HIS A 443 13.74 -11.81 -14.61
N THR A 444 12.81 -10.88 -14.80
CA THR A 444 11.36 -11.12 -14.69
C THR A 444 10.68 -11.30 -16.05
N ARG A 445 11.44 -11.49 -17.13
CA ARG A 445 10.86 -11.67 -18.46
C ARG A 445 10.19 -13.04 -18.58
N GLY A 446 9.04 -13.09 -19.26
CA GLY A 446 8.27 -14.32 -19.48
C GLY A 446 6.95 -14.37 -18.72
N ILE A 447 6.72 -13.43 -17.82
CA ILE A 447 5.45 -13.26 -17.09
C ILE A 447 4.71 -12.00 -17.57
N SER A 448 3.46 -11.81 -17.13
CA SER A 448 2.65 -10.66 -17.54
C SER A 448 3.34 -9.34 -17.15
N ARG A 449 3.16 -8.30 -17.96
CA ARG A 449 3.79 -6.99 -17.68
C ARG A 449 3.38 -6.43 -16.31
N THR A 450 2.12 -6.59 -15.94
CA THR A 450 1.60 -6.18 -14.62
C THR A 450 2.26 -6.96 -13.49
N ASP A 451 2.42 -8.28 -13.64
CA ASP A 451 3.09 -9.09 -12.63
C ASP A 451 4.57 -8.75 -12.51
N ARG A 452 5.24 -8.35 -13.59
CA ARG A 452 6.64 -7.85 -13.54
C ARG A 452 6.75 -6.64 -12.61
N TYR A 453 5.90 -5.63 -12.83
CA TYR A 453 5.89 -4.42 -11.99
C TYR A 453 5.58 -4.75 -10.53
N LYS A 454 4.58 -5.60 -10.29
CA LYS A 454 4.21 -6.04 -8.94
C LYS A 454 5.36 -6.77 -8.22
N ALA A 455 6.04 -7.66 -8.92
CA ALA A 455 7.15 -8.43 -8.37
C ALA A 455 8.37 -7.53 -8.08
N LEU A 456 8.73 -6.65 -9.02
CA LEU A 456 9.86 -5.72 -8.87
C LEU A 456 9.63 -4.68 -7.76
N GLY A 457 8.45 -4.07 -7.73
CA GLY A 457 8.07 -3.05 -6.73
C GLY A 457 8.14 -3.55 -5.28
N ASN A 458 7.95 -4.86 -5.07
CA ASN A 458 8.01 -5.51 -3.75
C ASN A 458 9.33 -6.25 -3.46
N SER A 459 10.25 -6.29 -4.42
CA SER A 459 11.52 -7.02 -4.28
C SER A 459 12.56 -6.24 -3.48
N PHE A 460 13.69 -6.85 -3.11
CA PHE A 460 14.83 -6.11 -2.54
C PHE A 460 15.53 -5.21 -3.56
N GLN A 461 16.19 -4.15 -3.07
CA GLN A 461 17.25 -3.50 -3.83
C GLN A 461 18.55 -4.30 -3.58
N VAL A 462 19.07 -4.92 -4.63
CA VAL A 462 20.13 -5.94 -4.56
C VAL A 462 21.44 -5.37 -4.04
N ASP A 463 21.86 -4.19 -4.48
CA ASP A 463 23.15 -3.60 -4.12
C ASP A 463 23.22 -3.17 -2.64
N THR A 464 22.13 -2.64 -2.07
CA THR A 464 21.98 -2.34 -0.64
C THR A 464 22.07 -3.62 0.19
N VAL A 465 21.31 -4.66 -0.17
CA VAL A 465 21.33 -5.95 0.55
C VAL A 465 22.70 -6.61 0.42
N ALA A 466 23.30 -6.61 -0.77
CA ALA A 466 24.62 -7.18 -0.98
C ALA A 466 25.70 -6.45 -0.18
N TYR A 467 25.62 -5.13 -0.01
CA TYR A 467 26.54 -4.41 0.85
C TYR A 467 26.49 -4.92 2.30
N HIS A 468 25.29 -5.17 2.84
CA HIS A 468 25.15 -5.75 4.18
C HIS A 468 25.64 -7.21 4.25
N LEU A 469 25.33 -8.03 3.24
CA LEU A 469 25.69 -9.45 3.18
C LEU A 469 27.16 -9.69 2.81
N SER A 470 27.89 -8.67 2.35
CA SER A 470 29.27 -8.79 1.86
C SER A 470 30.24 -9.41 2.87
N VAL A 471 30.02 -9.17 4.17
CA VAL A 471 30.80 -9.73 5.28
C VAL A 471 30.76 -11.25 5.33
N LEU A 472 29.73 -11.88 4.77
CA LEU A 472 29.59 -13.35 4.73
C LEU A 472 30.58 -14.01 3.77
N LYS A 473 31.15 -13.26 2.82
CA LYS A 473 32.08 -13.78 1.82
C LYS A 473 33.33 -14.39 2.45
N ASP A 474 33.94 -13.67 3.38
CA ASP A 474 35.16 -14.12 4.06
C ASP A 474 34.85 -15.13 5.18
N LEU A 475 33.64 -15.07 5.75
CA LEU A 475 33.19 -16.02 6.77
C LEU A 475 32.88 -17.41 6.20
N PHE A 476 32.42 -17.47 4.95
CA PHE A 476 31.97 -18.71 4.31
C PHE A 476 32.60 -18.91 2.92
N PRO A 477 33.94 -19.08 2.84
CA PRO A 477 34.64 -19.19 1.56
C PRO A 477 34.21 -20.41 0.73
N SER A 478 33.75 -21.47 1.40
CA SER A 478 33.26 -22.68 0.74
C SER A 478 31.80 -22.59 0.29
N GLY A 479 31.10 -21.48 0.56
CA GLY A 479 29.68 -21.30 0.30
C GLY A 479 28.78 -21.53 1.51
N ILE A 480 27.52 -21.11 1.38
CA ILE A 480 26.52 -21.00 2.45
C ILE A 480 25.25 -21.82 2.20
N ASN A 481 24.60 -22.21 3.28
CA ASN A 481 23.23 -22.73 3.31
C ASN A 481 22.26 -21.62 3.73
N VAL A 482 21.23 -21.37 2.93
CA VAL A 482 20.30 -20.24 3.10
C VAL A 482 18.88 -20.74 3.29
N LEU A 483 18.18 -20.18 4.27
CA LEU A 483 16.73 -20.26 4.41
C LEU A 483 16.14 -18.89 4.09
N SER A 484 15.51 -18.78 2.93
CA SER A 484 14.97 -17.54 2.37
C SER A 484 13.44 -17.56 2.49
N LEU A 485 12.91 -16.79 3.44
CA LEU A 485 11.49 -16.67 3.73
C LEU A 485 10.92 -15.45 3.02
N PHE A 486 9.79 -15.60 2.34
CA PHE A 486 9.19 -14.55 1.50
C PHE A 486 10.18 -14.08 0.42
N SER A 487 10.78 -15.05 -0.27
CA SER A 487 11.93 -14.82 -1.15
C SER A 487 11.61 -13.99 -2.39
N GLY A 488 10.33 -13.87 -2.78
CA GLY A 488 9.91 -13.11 -3.94
C GLY A 488 10.65 -13.58 -5.19
N ILE A 489 11.23 -12.64 -5.93
CA ILE A 489 11.99 -12.92 -7.15
C ILE A 489 13.46 -13.27 -6.91
N GLY A 490 13.84 -13.63 -5.69
CA GLY A 490 15.20 -14.12 -5.40
C GLY A 490 16.23 -13.03 -5.09
N GLY A 491 15.81 -11.88 -4.53
CA GLY A 491 16.71 -10.74 -4.33
C GLY A 491 17.92 -11.04 -3.44
N ALA A 492 17.74 -11.89 -2.42
CA ALA A 492 18.82 -12.31 -1.54
C ALA A 492 19.83 -13.22 -2.26
N GLU A 493 19.32 -14.18 -3.02
CA GLU A 493 20.09 -15.16 -3.79
C GLU A 493 20.89 -14.46 -4.89
N VAL A 494 20.28 -13.51 -5.59
CA VAL A 494 20.96 -12.64 -6.58
C VAL A 494 22.07 -11.82 -5.92
N ALA A 495 21.81 -11.22 -4.75
CA ALA A 495 22.83 -10.46 -4.00
C ALA A 495 24.03 -11.33 -3.60
N LEU A 496 23.78 -12.51 -3.02
CA LEU A 496 24.81 -13.46 -2.61
C LEU A 496 25.61 -13.99 -3.80
N HIS A 497 24.94 -14.31 -4.91
CA HIS A 497 25.58 -14.72 -6.14
C HIS A 497 26.49 -13.62 -6.72
N ARG A 498 26.01 -12.36 -6.77
CA ARG A 498 26.80 -11.21 -7.25
C ARG A 498 28.00 -10.90 -6.36
N LEU A 499 27.93 -11.20 -5.05
CA LEU A 499 29.08 -11.14 -4.15
C LEU A 499 30.13 -12.23 -4.42
N GLY A 500 29.77 -13.27 -5.18
CA GLY A 500 30.59 -14.44 -5.43
C GLY A 500 30.59 -15.42 -4.25
N ILE A 501 29.54 -15.41 -3.43
CA ILE A 501 29.36 -16.37 -2.33
C ILE A 501 28.64 -17.60 -2.90
N PRO A 502 29.26 -18.80 -2.89
CA PRO A 502 28.61 -19.98 -3.45
C PRO A 502 27.36 -20.38 -2.67
N LEU A 503 26.25 -20.61 -3.37
CA LEU A 503 24.99 -21.09 -2.80
C LEU A 503 25.01 -22.62 -2.79
N LYS A 504 25.18 -23.25 -1.62
CA LYS A 504 25.23 -24.71 -1.49
C LYS A 504 23.84 -25.32 -1.46
N ASN A 505 23.02 -24.84 -0.53
CA ASN A 505 21.65 -25.29 -0.36
C ASN A 505 20.80 -24.06 -0.07
N VAL A 506 19.77 -23.83 -0.88
CA VAL A 506 18.81 -22.74 -0.68
C VAL A 506 17.45 -23.35 -0.48
N VAL A 507 16.84 -23.08 0.67
CA VAL A 507 15.42 -23.34 0.90
C VAL A 507 14.69 -22.02 0.73
N SER A 508 13.90 -21.91 -0.33
CA SER A 508 13.15 -20.71 -0.71
C SER A 508 11.67 -20.92 -0.43
N VAL A 509 11.05 -19.97 0.28
CA VAL A 509 9.63 -20.02 0.64
C VAL A 509 8.91 -18.81 0.07
N GLU A 510 8.07 -19.03 -0.94
CA GLU A 510 7.39 -17.97 -1.69
C GLU A 510 6.00 -18.43 -2.15
N ILE A 511 4.98 -17.62 -1.83
CA ILE A 511 3.57 -17.98 -2.09
C ILE A 511 3.21 -17.91 -3.57
N SER A 512 3.75 -16.93 -4.30
CA SER A 512 3.47 -16.73 -5.72
C SER A 512 4.23 -17.73 -6.57
N GLU A 513 3.50 -18.55 -7.33
CA GLU A 513 4.08 -19.47 -8.31
C GLU A 513 4.91 -18.73 -9.36
N THR A 514 4.42 -17.57 -9.81
CA THR A 514 5.13 -16.70 -10.75
C THR A 514 6.51 -16.30 -10.24
N ASN A 515 6.62 -15.95 -8.96
CA ASN A 515 7.89 -15.55 -8.34
C ASN A 515 8.84 -16.74 -8.16
N ARG A 516 8.30 -17.90 -7.75
CA ARG A 516 9.07 -19.16 -7.70
C ARG A 516 9.66 -19.51 -9.07
N ASN A 517 8.84 -19.44 -10.12
CA ASN A 517 9.29 -19.71 -11.49
C ASN A 517 10.41 -18.75 -11.95
N ILE A 518 10.37 -17.48 -11.51
CA ILE A 518 11.46 -16.51 -11.78
C ILE A 518 12.76 -16.95 -11.09
N LEU A 519 12.71 -17.26 -9.79
CA LEU A 519 13.89 -17.72 -9.06
C LEU A 519 14.43 -19.04 -9.63
N HIS A 520 13.55 -20.01 -9.91
CA HIS A 520 13.92 -21.28 -10.53
C HIS A 520 14.60 -21.08 -11.89
N SER A 521 14.03 -20.23 -12.75
CA SER A 521 14.63 -19.92 -14.05
C SER A 521 16.01 -19.28 -13.90
N TRP A 522 16.16 -18.33 -12.97
CA TRP A 522 17.45 -17.71 -12.66
C TRP A 522 18.47 -18.74 -12.14
N TRP A 523 18.03 -19.67 -11.27
CA TRP A 523 18.87 -20.72 -10.71
C TRP A 523 19.48 -21.61 -11.81
N GLU A 524 18.66 -22.02 -12.78
CA GLU A 524 19.09 -22.80 -13.94
C GLU A 524 19.99 -21.99 -14.89
N GLN A 525 19.59 -20.75 -15.23
CA GLN A 525 20.33 -19.90 -16.16
C GLN A 525 21.73 -19.51 -15.67
N THR A 526 21.90 -19.40 -14.35
CA THR A 526 23.20 -19.12 -13.73
C THR A 526 24.01 -20.38 -13.43
N ASN A 527 23.51 -21.55 -13.84
CA ASN A 527 24.13 -22.86 -13.66
C ASN A 527 24.57 -23.09 -12.20
N GLN A 528 23.72 -22.76 -11.24
CA GLN A 528 24.03 -22.98 -9.82
C GLN A 528 24.31 -24.47 -9.57
N GLN A 529 25.39 -24.74 -8.84
CA GLN A 529 25.83 -26.12 -8.55
C GLN A 529 25.22 -26.67 -7.25
N GLY A 530 24.58 -25.82 -6.45
CA GLY A 530 23.91 -26.20 -5.22
C GLY A 530 22.54 -26.82 -5.43
N SER A 531 21.86 -27.11 -4.33
CA SER A 531 20.46 -27.54 -4.32
C SER A 531 19.53 -26.36 -4.04
N LEU A 532 18.48 -26.22 -4.86
CA LEU A 532 17.34 -25.35 -4.58
C LEU A 532 16.16 -26.21 -4.13
N VAL A 533 15.56 -25.86 -2.97
CA VAL A 533 14.35 -26.46 -2.45
C VAL A 533 13.31 -25.36 -2.33
N GLU A 534 12.21 -25.48 -3.07
CA GLU A 534 11.15 -24.49 -3.09
C GLU A 534 9.94 -24.95 -2.30
N MET A 535 9.34 -24.02 -1.57
CA MET A 535 8.09 -24.22 -0.84
C MET A 535 7.15 -23.05 -1.07
N ALA A 536 5.85 -23.34 -1.11
CA ALA A 536 4.84 -22.31 -1.35
C ALA A 536 4.52 -21.50 -0.07
N ASP A 537 4.34 -22.19 1.06
CA ASP A 537 3.78 -21.56 2.26
C ASP A 537 4.72 -21.70 3.45
N VAL A 538 4.95 -20.59 4.14
CA VAL A 538 5.74 -20.49 5.37
C VAL A 538 5.18 -21.36 6.50
N GLN A 539 3.87 -21.59 6.52
CA GLN A 539 3.23 -22.47 7.50
C GLN A 539 3.63 -23.94 7.33
N GLN A 540 4.10 -24.33 6.13
CA GLN A 540 4.59 -25.68 5.87
C GLN A 540 6.02 -25.92 6.40
N VAL A 541 6.70 -24.86 6.85
CA VAL A 541 8.02 -24.95 7.50
C VAL A 541 7.83 -25.39 8.96
N THR A 542 7.64 -26.70 9.14
CA THR A 542 7.45 -27.34 10.43
C THR A 542 8.79 -27.78 11.06
N ALA A 543 8.77 -28.11 12.36
CA ALA A 543 9.93 -28.65 13.07
C ALA A 543 10.53 -29.88 12.36
N GLN A 544 9.69 -30.77 11.85
CA GLN A 544 10.13 -31.96 11.13
C GLN A 544 10.85 -31.61 9.82
N ARG A 545 10.34 -30.63 9.06
CA ARG A 545 10.99 -30.18 7.81
C ARG A 545 12.35 -29.55 8.10
N VAL A 546 12.40 -28.68 9.11
CA VAL A 546 13.66 -28.06 9.55
C VAL A 546 14.66 -29.12 9.99
N GLU A 547 14.24 -30.15 10.74
CA GLU A 547 15.10 -31.28 11.13
C GLU A 547 15.67 -32.06 9.95
N GLN A 548 14.83 -32.32 8.93
CA GLN A 548 15.26 -33.00 7.70
C GLN A 548 16.33 -32.19 6.96
N TRP A 549 16.16 -30.87 6.86
CA TRP A 549 17.15 -29.99 6.24
C TRP A 549 18.42 -29.88 7.06
N LEU A 550 18.33 -29.77 8.38
CA LEU A 550 19.50 -29.79 9.27
C LEU A 550 20.31 -31.09 9.09
N SER A 551 19.62 -32.22 9.02
CA SER A 551 20.25 -33.53 8.83
C SER A 551 20.89 -33.69 7.46
N SER A 552 20.29 -33.08 6.41
CA SER A 552 20.77 -33.20 5.03
C SER A 552 21.83 -32.16 4.66
N PHE A 553 21.71 -30.94 5.15
CA PHE A 553 22.53 -29.79 4.77
C PHE A 553 23.61 -29.45 5.82
N GLY A 554 23.49 -29.94 7.05
CA GLY A 554 24.37 -29.58 8.17
C GLY A 554 23.99 -28.26 8.86
N GLY A 555 22.79 -27.73 8.58
CA GLY A 555 22.26 -26.48 9.15
C GLY A 555 22.27 -25.30 8.20
N PHE A 556 21.81 -24.14 8.69
CA PHE A 556 21.68 -22.91 7.92
C PHE A 556 22.67 -21.86 8.43
N ASP A 557 23.38 -21.23 7.49
CA ASP A 557 24.30 -20.15 7.81
C ASP A 557 23.58 -18.79 7.85
N LEU A 558 22.55 -18.64 7.01
CA LEU A 558 21.74 -17.43 6.89
C LEU A 558 20.24 -17.76 6.84
N VAL A 559 19.45 -17.09 7.67
CA VAL A 559 17.99 -17.01 7.58
C VAL A 559 17.63 -15.58 7.16
N ILE A 560 17.02 -15.40 5.99
CA ILE A 560 16.74 -14.08 5.42
C ILE A 560 15.27 -13.97 5.03
N GLY A 561 14.68 -12.79 5.19
CA GLY A 561 13.34 -12.51 4.67
C GLY A 561 12.93 -11.05 4.75
N GLY A 562 12.02 -10.66 3.86
CA GLY A 562 11.33 -9.37 3.89
C GLY A 562 9.84 -9.64 3.96
N SER A 563 9.14 -9.18 4.99
CA SER A 563 7.72 -9.50 5.10
C SER A 563 6.92 -8.78 4.00
N PRO A 564 5.92 -9.43 3.38
CA PRO A 564 5.00 -8.74 2.48
C PRO A 564 4.18 -7.76 3.31
N CYS A 565 4.48 -6.47 3.18
CA CYS A 565 3.98 -5.43 4.07
C CYS A 565 2.98 -4.49 3.39
N ASN A 566 1.90 -5.03 2.81
CA ASN A 566 0.84 -4.17 2.28
C ASN A 566 0.05 -3.44 3.39
N ASN A 567 0.10 -3.93 4.64
CA ASN A 567 -0.61 -3.36 5.79
C ASN A 567 0.24 -2.39 6.65
N LEU A 568 1.54 -2.27 6.35
CA LEU A 568 2.46 -1.37 7.09
C LEU A 568 2.94 -0.18 6.24
N ALA A 569 2.77 -0.23 4.91
CA ALA A 569 2.96 0.91 4.02
C ALA A 569 1.77 1.87 4.13
N GLY A 570 2.03 3.16 4.36
CA GLY A 570 1.04 4.18 4.75
C GLY A 570 -0.12 4.48 3.78
N GLY A 571 -0.16 3.88 2.59
CA GLY A 571 -1.17 4.19 1.55
C GLY A 571 -2.55 3.56 1.74
N ASN A 572 -2.71 2.51 2.56
CA ASN A 572 -4.00 1.81 2.75
C ASN A 572 -4.64 2.16 4.11
N ARG A 573 -5.35 3.30 4.21
CA ARG A 573 -6.07 3.71 5.45
C ARG A 573 -7.14 2.70 5.92
N VAL A 574 -7.59 1.77 5.07
CA VAL A 574 -8.67 0.81 5.35
C VAL A 574 -8.20 -0.45 6.12
N SER A 575 -6.89 -0.67 6.30
CA SER A 575 -6.39 -1.79 7.12
C SER A 575 -5.15 -1.40 7.95
N ARG A 576 -5.27 -0.33 8.76
CA ARG A 576 -4.27 0.03 9.77
C ARG A 576 -4.37 -0.87 11.00
N ASP A 577 -4.28 -2.18 10.81
CA ASP A 577 -4.30 -3.14 11.93
C ASP A 577 -2.93 -3.25 12.64
N GLY A 578 -1.93 -2.45 12.23
CA GLY A 578 -0.57 -2.54 12.76
C GLY A 578 -0.03 -3.97 12.66
N LEU A 579 0.63 -4.47 13.70
CA LEU A 579 1.11 -5.86 13.75
C LEU A 579 0.01 -6.91 14.05
N GLU A 580 -1.26 -6.52 14.05
CA GLU A 580 -2.42 -7.39 14.34
C GLU A 580 -3.22 -7.76 13.08
N GLY A 581 -2.87 -7.18 11.92
CA GLY A 581 -3.48 -7.53 10.63
C GLY A 581 -3.08 -8.92 10.10
N LYS A 582 -3.88 -9.48 9.19
CA LYS A 582 -3.65 -10.82 8.61
C LYS A 582 -2.26 -10.97 7.96
N GLN A 583 -1.70 -9.94 7.34
CA GLN A 583 -0.33 -9.99 6.79
C GLN A 583 0.77 -9.82 7.85
N SER A 584 0.47 -9.13 8.94
CA SER A 584 1.37 -8.96 10.08
C SER A 584 1.60 -10.27 10.87
N SER A 585 0.73 -11.26 10.69
CA SER A 585 0.93 -12.63 11.18
C SER A 585 2.20 -13.28 10.61
N LEU A 586 2.58 -12.93 9.37
CA LEU A 586 3.72 -13.52 8.67
C LEU A 586 5.06 -13.11 9.30
N PHE A 587 5.12 -11.96 9.96
CA PHE A 587 6.28 -11.60 10.78
C PHE A 587 6.49 -12.60 11.93
N PHE A 588 5.42 -13.05 12.59
CA PHE A 588 5.52 -14.07 13.64
C PHE A 588 5.92 -15.44 13.09
N GLU A 589 5.54 -15.75 11.85
CA GLU A 589 6.04 -16.96 11.18
C GLU A 589 7.55 -16.90 10.91
N TYR A 590 8.09 -15.74 10.53
CA TYR A 590 9.54 -15.54 10.42
C TYR A 590 10.24 -15.81 11.76
N ILE A 591 9.74 -15.23 12.85
CA ILE A 591 10.32 -15.41 14.20
C ILE A 591 10.23 -16.87 14.62
N ARG A 592 9.04 -17.49 14.47
CA ARG A 592 8.80 -18.91 14.81
C ARG A 592 9.83 -19.81 14.14
N ILE A 593 10.09 -19.57 12.85
CA ILE A 593 11.05 -20.37 12.08
C ILE A 593 12.48 -20.06 12.49
N LEU A 594 12.83 -18.78 12.68
CA LEU A 594 14.16 -18.39 13.14
C LEU A 594 14.51 -19.03 14.50
N ASP A 595 13.60 -18.93 15.48
CA ASP A 595 13.77 -19.54 16.80
C ASP A 595 13.86 -21.07 16.72
N LEU A 596 13.05 -21.68 15.86
CA LEU A 596 13.09 -23.12 15.61
C LEU A 596 14.45 -23.55 15.05
N VAL A 597 14.94 -22.88 14.00
CA VAL A 597 16.25 -23.17 13.40
C VAL A 597 17.36 -22.96 14.44
N ARG A 598 17.37 -21.84 15.16
CA ARG A 598 18.38 -21.55 16.21
C ARG A 598 18.38 -22.61 17.30
N SER A 599 17.21 -22.96 17.82
CA SER A 599 17.04 -23.97 18.87
C SER A 599 17.51 -25.35 18.42
N MET A 600 17.22 -25.74 17.18
CA MET A 600 17.67 -27.02 16.63
C MET A 600 19.16 -27.04 16.35
N MET A 601 19.73 -25.98 15.78
CA MET A 601 21.17 -25.89 15.53
C MET A 601 21.99 -25.90 16.82
N ARG A 602 21.49 -25.32 17.91
CA ARG A 602 22.12 -25.41 19.24
C ARG A 602 22.14 -26.85 19.80
N ARG A 603 21.22 -27.72 19.38
CA ARG A 603 21.16 -29.14 19.80
C ARG A 603 22.03 -30.07 18.95
N TYR A 604 22.30 -29.70 17.71
CA TYR A 604 23.13 -30.47 16.77
C TYR A 604 24.64 -30.18 16.89
N ARG A 605 25.01 -29.12 17.64
CA ARG A 605 26.38 -28.85 18.08
C ARG A 605 26.62 -29.52 19.42
#